data_AF-A0A5N7DM38-F1
#
_entry.id   AF-A0A5N7DM38-F1
#
_cell.length_a   1.000
_cell.length_b   1.000
_cell.length_c   1.000
_cell.angle_alpha   90.00
_cell.angle_beta   90.00
_cell.angle_gamma   90.00
#
_symmetry.space_group_name_H-M   'P 1'
#
loop_
_entity.id
_entity.type
_entity.pdbx_description
1 polymer ?
#
loop_
_entity_poly.entity_id
_entity_poly.type
_entity_poly.pdbx_seq_one_letter_code
_entity_poly.pdbx_strand_id
1 'polypeptide(L)'
;MDDLGGDPLEEMHEWILQPFLPIFRKLAPLDQGRKYTLEDYLYAEEFHYTVEVVEETLVPVYLGHSKRTKLLFFGACLPSITYFDYSMFPVYHPSEIQVSIDADSTSLPGFPQKVFIHGRSKPSFLKIIFAGGARVALKELMAYSKIYIANFDATVLTSRLDGLVHDDEGTTIGLLLSYINRPGFTLEFNGGHHPKYSESRQKWFNQISHTLQHLHAHNIVWGDAKPGNVLLDPNGDAYVVDFGGGYTPGCVEKEMAGTIAGDLQGLESIRRYLFE
;
A
#
# COMPACT_ATOMS: atom_id res chain seq x y z
N MET A 1 30.78 15.49 -15.77
CA MET A 1 30.44 14.36 -16.66
C MET A 1 30.42 13.21 -15.69
N ASP A 2 29.30 13.11 -15.00
CA ASP A 2 29.27 12.52 -13.67
C ASP A 2 28.76 11.09 -13.79
N ASP A 3 29.61 10.20 -13.31
CA ASP A 3 29.47 8.77 -13.20
C ASP A 3 28.25 8.43 -12.32
N LEU A 4 27.08 8.30 -12.95
CA LEU A 4 25.91 7.63 -12.37
C LEU A 4 26.16 6.12 -12.48
N GLY A 5 27.11 5.60 -11.70
CA GLY A 5 27.20 4.15 -11.47
C GLY A 5 25.89 3.69 -10.83
N GLY A 6 25.24 2.68 -11.41
CA GLY A 6 23.99 2.13 -10.89
C GLY A 6 24.22 1.49 -9.52
N ASP A 7 23.12 1.19 -8.81
CA ASP A 7 23.22 0.41 -7.57
C ASP A 7 23.86 -0.96 -7.91
N PRO A 8 25.02 -1.32 -7.35
CA PRO A 8 25.69 -2.59 -7.65
C PRO A 8 24.81 -3.81 -7.40
N LEU A 9 23.85 -3.73 -6.47
CA LEU A 9 22.88 -4.81 -6.23
C LEU A 9 21.85 -4.92 -7.35
N GLU A 10 21.40 -3.79 -7.89
CA GLU A 10 20.48 -3.74 -9.01
C GLU A 10 21.16 -4.23 -10.30
N GLU A 11 22.40 -3.80 -10.55
CA GLU A 11 23.22 -4.30 -11.65
C GLU A 11 23.46 -5.80 -11.56
N MET A 12 23.74 -6.32 -10.35
CA MET A 12 23.88 -7.76 -10.11
C MET A 12 22.57 -8.52 -10.36
N HIS A 13 21.42 -8.01 -9.90
CA HIS A 13 20.13 -8.64 -10.13
C HIS A 13 19.78 -8.67 -11.63
N GLU A 14 19.93 -7.55 -12.33
CA GLU A 14 19.72 -7.49 -13.77
C GLU A 14 20.62 -8.48 -14.51
N TRP A 15 21.91 -8.54 -14.14
CA TRP A 15 22.86 -9.48 -14.71
C TRP A 15 22.46 -10.95 -14.49
N ILE A 16 22.04 -11.31 -13.27
CA ILE A 16 21.57 -12.67 -12.94
C ILE A 16 20.27 -13.01 -13.70
N LEU A 17 19.39 -12.04 -13.91
CA LEU A 17 18.07 -12.24 -14.52
C LEU A 17 18.10 -12.28 -16.05
N GLN A 18 19.12 -11.70 -16.70
CA GLN A 18 19.28 -11.74 -18.17
C GLN A 18 18.99 -13.11 -18.82
N PRO A 19 19.60 -14.23 -18.37
CA PRO A 19 19.35 -15.55 -18.96
C PRO A 19 17.91 -16.04 -18.81
N PHE A 20 17.14 -15.50 -17.86
CA PHE A 20 15.75 -15.90 -17.59
C PHE A 20 14.73 -15.16 -18.48
N LEU A 21 15.09 -14.02 -19.09
CA LEU A 21 14.16 -13.22 -19.89
C LEU A 21 13.42 -14.01 -20.99
N PRO A 22 14.07 -14.91 -21.76
CA PRO A 22 13.37 -15.73 -22.76
C PRO A 22 12.39 -16.73 -22.14
N ILE A 23 12.64 -17.18 -20.90
CA ILE A 23 11.77 -18.09 -20.15
C ILE A 23 10.54 -17.31 -19.68
N PHE A 24 10.73 -16.13 -19.06
CA PHE A 24 9.63 -15.28 -18.59
C PHE A 24 8.65 -14.92 -19.72
N ARG A 25 9.17 -14.59 -20.91
CA ARG A 25 8.33 -14.30 -22.09
C ARG A 25 7.47 -15.47 -22.55
N LYS A 26 7.90 -16.72 -22.29
CA LYS A 26 7.16 -17.94 -22.67
C LYS A 26 6.15 -18.37 -21.61
N LEU A 27 6.50 -18.23 -20.33
CA LEU A 27 5.71 -18.79 -19.24
C LEU A 27 4.44 -18.01 -18.92
N ALA A 28 4.40 -16.70 -19.14
CA ALA A 28 3.29 -15.89 -18.64
C ALA A 28 2.96 -14.65 -19.48
N PRO A 29 2.62 -14.77 -20.78
CA PRO A 29 1.95 -13.67 -21.45
C PRO A 29 0.56 -13.47 -20.83
N LEU A 30 0.27 -12.26 -20.34
CA LEU A 30 -1.09 -11.89 -19.96
C LEU A 30 -2.05 -12.05 -21.14
N ASP A 31 -3.20 -12.66 -20.88
CA ASP A 31 -4.36 -12.59 -21.77
C ASP A 31 -5.12 -11.30 -21.49
N GLN A 32 -4.94 -10.28 -22.33
CA GLN A 32 -5.61 -8.99 -22.14
C GLN A 32 -7.15 -9.07 -22.25
N GLY A 33 -7.71 -10.14 -22.83
CA GLY A 33 -9.15 -10.36 -22.87
C GLY A 33 -9.72 -10.93 -21.58
N ARG A 34 -8.87 -11.44 -20.69
CA ARG A 34 -9.27 -12.06 -19.42
C ARG A 34 -9.34 -11.01 -18.31
N LYS A 35 -10.36 -11.14 -17.47
CA LYS A 35 -10.41 -10.45 -16.17
C LYS A 35 -9.66 -11.27 -15.14
N TYR A 36 -8.60 -10.68 -14.58
CA TYR A 36 -7.85 -11.28 -13.49
C TYR A 36 -8.35 -10.77 -12.15
N THR A 37 -8.41 -11.68 -11.19
CA THR A 37 -8.85 -11.42 -9.83
C THR A 37 -7.68 -11.43 -8.86
N LEU A 38 -7.91 -11.00 -7.63
CA LEU A 38 -6.92 -11.13 -6.56
C LEU A 38 -6.67 -12.61 -6.25
N GLU A 39 -7.67 -13.48 -6.42
CA GLU A 39 -7.47 -14.94 -6.33
C GLU A 39 -6.45 -15.43 -7.36
N ASP A 40 -6.52 -14.98 -8.61
CA ASP A 40 -5.53 -15.34 -9.64
C ASP A 40 -4.10 -14.93 -9.26
N TYR A 41 -3.97 -13.80 -8.55
CA TYR A 41 -2.69 -13.30 -8.05
C TYR A 41 -2.19 -14.13 -6.84
N LEU A 42 -3.06 -14.42 -5.87
CA LEU A 42 -2.69 -15.12 -4.63
C LEU A 42 -2.36 -16.60 -4.84
N TYR A 43 -2.97 -17.22 -5.84
CA TYR A 43 -2.82 -18.64 -6.18
C TYR A 43 -2.13 -18.80 -7.53
N ALA A 44 -1.22 -17.89 -7.90
CA ALA A 44 -0.41 -18.03 -9.10
C ALA A 44 0.44 -19.31 -9.03
N GLU A 45 0.70 -19.91 -10.20
CA GLU A 45 1.63 -21.03 -10.30
C GLU A 45 3.07 -20.51 -10.19
N GLU A 46 3.88 -21.17 -9.37
CA GLU A 46 5.27 -20.77 -9.14
C GLU A 46 6.23 -21.70 -9.87
N PHE A 47 7.13 -21.12 -10.65
CA PHE A 47 8.21 -21.85 -11.32
C PHE A 47 9.53 -21.52 -10.64
N HIS A 48 10.18 -22.54 -10.09
CA HIS A 48 11.43 -22.41 -9.36
C HIS A 48 12.61 -22.67 -10.27
N TYR A 49 13.56 -21.74 -10.23
CA TYR A 49 14.83 -21.88 -10.94
C TYR A 49 16.00 -21.49 -10.05
N THR A 50 17.18 -22.01 -10.37
CA THR A 50 18.48 -21.51 -9.92
C THR A 50 19.29 -21.04 -11.13
N VAL A 51 20.36 -20.30 -10.88
CA VAL A 51 21.36 -19.97 -11.90
C VAL A 51 22.63 -20.78 -11.62
N GLU A 52 23.22 -21.35 -12.66
CA GLU A 52 24.52 -22.03 -12.61
C GLU A 52 25.47 -21.40 -13.63
N VAL A 53 26.77 -21.53 -13.39
CA VAL A 53 27.81 -21.09 -14.35
C VAL A 53 28.32 -22.31 -15.10
N VAL A 54 28.09 -22.34 -16.41
CA VAL A 54 28.61 -23.38 -17.31
C VAL A 54 29.46 -22.68 -18.37
N GLU A 55 30.74 -23.03 -18.45
CA GLU A 55 31.68 -22.45 -19.43
C GLU A 55 31.62 -20.91 -19.46
N GLU A 56 31.75 -20.29 -18.26
CA GLU A 56 31.70 -18.83 -18.06
C GLU A 56 30.37 -18.15 -18.42
N THR A 57 29.32 -18.92 -18.69
CA THR A 57 27.98 -18.41 -19.04
C THR A 57 26.98 -18.73 -17.93
N LEU A 58 26.13 -17.76 -17.58
CA LEU A 58 25.00 -17.98 -16.66
C LEU A 58 23.90 -18.78 -17.36
N VAL A 59 23.52 -19.91 -16.79
CA VAL A 59 22.49 -20.81 -17.32
C VAL A 59 21.37 -20.96 -16.29
N PRO A 60 20.10 -20.76 -16.68
CA PRO A 60 18.96 -20.98 -15.80
C PRO A 60 18.67 -22.47 -15.70
N VAL A 61 18.63 -23.02 -14.49
CA VAL A 61 18.35 -24.42 -14.20
C VAL A 61 16.99 -24.53 -13.55
N TYR A 62 16.08 -25.27 -14.18
CA TYR A 62 14.73 -25.50 -13.67
C TYR A 62 14.74 -26.48 -12.51
N LEU A 63 14.24 -26.06 -11.36
CA LEU A 63 14.17 -26.86 -10.14
C LEU A 63 12.81 -27.55 -9.97
N GLY A 64 11.77 -27.06 -10.66
CA GLY A 64 10.42 -27.58 -10.57
C GLY A 64 9.37 -26.46 -10.52
N HIS A 65 8.12 -26.84 -10.32
CA HIS A 65 7.02 -25.90 -10.12
C HIS A 65 6.23 -26.32 -8.89
N SER A 66 5.63 -25.33 -8.24
CA SER A 66 4.58 -25.58 -7.25
C SER A 66 3.25 -25.23 -7.89
N LYS A 67 2.30 -26.18 -7.80
CA LYS A 67 0.92 -25.94 -8.20
C LYS A 67 0.35 -24.79 -7.38
N ARG A 68 -0.68 -24.12 -7.91
CA ARG A 68 -1.46 -23.04 -7.28
C ARG A 68 -1.69 -23.26 -5.77
N THR A 69 -0.72 -22.88 -4.96
CA THR A 69 -0.79 -22.85 -3.51
C THR A 69 -0.83 -21.40 -3.11
N LYS A 70 -1.68 -21.08 -2.14
CA LYS A 70 -1.74 -19.73 -1.59
C LYS A 70 -0.33 -19.30 -1.20
N LEU A 71 0.10 -18.15 -1.70
CA LEU A 71 1.34 -17.52 -1.28
C LEU A 71 1.28 -17.30 0.25
N LEU A 72 2.01 -18.14 1.00
CA LEU A 72 1.99 -18.16 2.47
C LEU A 72 2.44 -16.83 3.10
N PHE A 73 3.00 -15.94 2.29
CA PHE A 73 3.39 -14.58 2.67
C PHE A 73 2.20 -13.64 2.84
N PHE A 74 1.00 -14.00 2.37
CA PHE A 74 -0.16 -13.11 2.38
C PHE A 74 -1.26 -13.53 3.37
N GLY A 75 -1.77 -12.50 4.03
CA GLY A 75 -2.82 -12.56 5.00
C GLY A 75 -2.34 -12.80 6.43
N ALA A 76 -3.20 -12.45 7.37
CA ALA A 76 -3.00 -12.76 8.77
C ALA A 76 -4.35 -13.01 9.46
N CYS A 77 -4.36 -13.90 10.45
CA CYS A 77 -5.54 -14.11 11.28
C CYS A 77 -5.70 -12.91 12.22
N LEU A 78 -6.74 -12.10 11.98
CA LEU A 78 -7.11 -11.03 12.90
C LEU A 78 -7.90 -11.61 14.10
N PRO A 79 -7.80 -11.01 15.30
CA PRO A 79 -8.56 -11.47 16.46
C PRO A 79 -10.06 -11.45 16.20
N SER A 80 -10.78 -12.39 16.83
CA SER A 80 -12.23 -12.50 16.73
C SER A 80 -12.95 -11.18 17.02
N ILE A 81 -14.04 -10.96 16.30
CA ILE A 81 -14.95 -9.81 16.41
C ILE A 81 -15.52 -9.62 17.82
N THR A 82 -15.49 -10.67 18.65
CA THR A 82 -15.85 -10.64 20.07
C THR A 82 -15.00 -9.66 20.89
N TYR A 83 -13.78 -9.34 20.42
CA TYR A 83 -12.90 -8.37 21.08
C TYR A 83 -13.06 -6.95 20.53
N PHE A 84 -13.48 -6.82 19.27
CA PHE A 84 -13.70 -5.54 18.61
C PHE A 84 -14.62 -5.73 17.40
N ASP A 85 -15.77 -5.05 17.38
CA ASP A 85 -16.76 -5.22 16.33
C ASP A 85 -16.39 -4.40 15.09
N TYR A 86 -15.98 -5.09 14.03
CA TYR A 86 -15.73 -4.52 12.70
C TYR A 86 -16.70 -5.11 11.65
N SER A 87 -17.85 -5.65 12.08
CA SER A 87 -18.86 -6.28 11.21
C SER A 87 -19.60 -5.27 10.34
N MET A 88 -19.49 -3.98 10.66
CA MET A 88 -20.01 -2.88 9.84
C MET A 88 -19.38 -2.82 8.45
N PHE A 89 -18.19 -3.40 8.27
CA PHE A 89 -17.48 -3.39 6.99
C PHE A 89 -17.80 -4.67 6.21
N PRO A 90 -18.12 -4.55 4.91
CA PRO A 90 -18.34 -5.72 4.07
C PRO A 90 -17.05 -6.52 3.92
N VAL A 91 -17.20 -7.84 3.86
CA VAL A 91 -16.12 -8.78 3.58
C VAL A 91 -16.30 -9.30 2.16
N TYR A 92 -15.22 -9.32 1.39
CA TYR A 92 -15.19 -9.82 0.02
C TYR A 92 -14.22 -10.99 -0.10
N HIS A 93 -14.57 -11.94 -0.97
CA HIS A 93 -13.68 -13.00 -1.37
C HIS A 93 -12.65 -12.49 -2.42
N PRO A 94 -11.39 -12.98 -2.44
CA PRO A 94 -10.41 -12.60 -3.46
C PRO A 94 -10.88 -12.72 -4.91
N SER A 95 -11.77 -13.66 -5.22
CA SER A 95 -12.36 -13.83 -6.56
C SER A 95 -13.30 -12.68 -6.96
N GLU A 96 -13.81 -11.90 -6.01
CA GLU A 96 -14.68 -10.74 -6.25
C GLU A 96 -13.89 -9.45 -6.50
N ILE A 97 -12.58 -9.49 -6.26
CA ILE A 97 -11.67 -8.35 -6.37
C ILE A 97 -10.93 -8.44 -7.69
N GLN A 98 -11.29 -7.60 -8.66
CA GLN A 98 -10.61 -7.50 -9.94
C GLN A 98 -9.33 -6.67 -9.82
N VAL A 99 -8.22 -7.21 -10.32
CA VAL A 99 -6.92 -6.51 -10.37
C VAL A 99 -6.86 -5.59 -11.59
N SER A 100 -6.35 -4.37 -11.39
CA SER A 100 -6.07 -3.46 -12.50
C SER A 100 -4.86 -3.92 -13.30
N ILE A 101 -4.99 -3.96 -14.62
CA ILE A 101 -3.90 -4.27 -15.56
C ILE A 101 -3.73 -3.06 -16.47
N ASP A 102 -2.50 -2.56 -16.57
CA ASP A 102 -2.18 -1.48 -17.49
C ASP A 102 -2.16 -2.01 -18.93
N ALA A 103 -2.62 -1.20 -19.89
CA ALA A 103 -2.81 -1.63 -21.28
C ALA A 103 -1.50 -2.12 -21.96
N ASP A 104 -0.36 -1.60 -21.53
CA ASP A 104 0.96 -1.97 -22.04
C ASP A 104 1.66 -3.05 -21.20
N SER A 105 1.00 -3.55 -20.14
CA SER A 105 1.60 -4.56 -19.27
C SER A 105 1.52 -5.95 -19.88
N THR A 106 2.60 -6.71 -19.72
CA THR A 106 2.69 -8.11 -20.10
C THR A 106 2.55 -9.07 -18.92
N SER A 107 2.52 -8.55 -17.68
CA SER A 107 2.33 -9.30 -16.43
C SER A 107 1.34 -8.61 -15.48
N LEU A 108 0.80 -9.37 -14.51
CA LEU A 108 0.08 -8.77 -13.38
C LEU A 108 1.03 -7.87 -12.57
N PRO A 109 0.50 -6.81 -11.92
CA PRO A 109 1.33 -5.96 -11.07
C PRO A 109 1.96 -6.80 -9.95
N GLY A 110 3.25 -6.56 -9.66
CA GLY A 110 3.96 -7.25 -8.59
C GLY A 110 3.27 -7.12 -7.23
N PHE A 111 2.63 -5.96 -6.98
CA PHE A 111 1.74 -5.74 -5.84
C PHE A 111 0.47 -5.01 -6.30
N PRO A 112 -0.68 -5.70 -6.40
CA PRO A 112 -1.92 -5.07 -6.84
C PRO A 112 -2.42 -4.08 -5.78
N GLN A 113 -2.29 -2.80 -6.05
CA GLN A 113 -2.76 -1.74 -5.15
C GLN A 113 -4.07 -1.10 -5.61
N LYS A 114 -4.31 -1.00 -6.93
CA LYS A 114 -5.59 -0.51 -7.47
C LYS A 114 -6.45 -1.70 -7.88
N VAL A 115 -7.60 -1.84 -7.23
CA VAL A 115 -8.52 -2.95 -7.48
C VAL A 115 -9.95 -2.47 -7.68
N PHE A 116 -10.77 -3.30 -8.31
CA PHE A 116 -12.18 -3.03 -8.56
C PHE A 116 -13.03 -4.12 -7.93
N ILE A 117 -14.06 -3.71 -7.20
CA ILE A 117 -15.01 -4.61 -6.57
C ILE A 117 -16.22 -4.73 -7.49
N HIS A 118 -16.69 -5.95 -7.77
CA HIS A 118 -17.86 -6.14 -8.61
C HIS A 118 -19.07 -5.34 -8.09
N GLY A 119 -19.77 -4.62 -8.99
CA GLY A 119 -20.92 -3.80 -8.63
C GLY A 119 -20.61 -2.42 -8.04
N ARG A 120 -19.34 -2.07 -7.79
CA ARG A 120 -18.93 -0.71 -7.41
C ARG A 120 -18.36 0.05 -8.61
N SER A 121 -18.68 1.34 -8.70
CA SER A 121 -18.23 2.22 -9.79
C SER A 121 -16.83 2.80 -9.58
N LYS A 122 -16.41 2.95 -8.32
CA LYS A 122 -15.10 3.49 -7.95
C LYS A 122 -14.12 2.37 -7.60
N PRO A 123 -12.83 2.50 -7.97
CA PRO A 123 -11.80 1.59 -7.50
C PRO A 123 -11.56 1.76 -5.99
N SER A 124 -10.97 0.73 -5.39
CA SER A 124 -10.42 0.76 -4.03
C SER A 124 -8.91 0.57 -4.09
N PHE A 125 -8.23 1.08 -3.06
CA PHE A 125 -6.84 0.80 -2.78
C PHE A 125 -6.75 -0.48 -1.93
N LEU A 126 -6.11 -1.53 -2.45
CA LEU A 126 -5.85 -2.75 -1.71
C LEU A 126 -4.55 -2.59 -0.91
N LYS A 127 -4.67 -2.58 0.42
CA LYS A 127 -3.52 -2.71 1.32
C LYS A 127 -3.39 -4.18 1.72
N ILE A 128 -2.47 -4.88 1.06
CA ILE A 128 -2.17 -6.29 1.35
C ILE A 128 -1.57 -6.40 2.75
N ILE A 129 -2.04 -7.38 3.51
CA ILE A 129 -1.48 -7.75 4.81
C ILE A 129 -0.50 -8.88 4.57
N PHE A 130 0.74 -8.73 5.04
CA PHE A 130 1.74 -9.80 5.00
C PHE A 130 1.63 -10.69 6.23
N ALA A 131 2.11 -11.92 6.11
CA ALA A 131 2.23 -12.87 7.21
C ALA A 131 2.99 -12.23 8.39
N GLY A 132 2.45 -12.38 9.60
CA GLY A 132 2.96 -11.70 10.80
C GLY A 132 2.51 -10.24 10.96
N GLY A 133 1.81 -9.67 9.98
CA GLY A 133 1.29 -8.29 9.98
C GLY A 133 0.03 -8.04 10.80
N ALA A 134 -0.53 -9.06 11.48
CA ALA A 134 -1.81 -8.97 12.20
C ALA A 134 -1.89 -7.78 13.16
N ARG A 135 -0.82 -7.49 13.91
CA ARG A 135 -0.80 -6.39 14.89
C ARG A 135 -0.96 -5.02 14.23
N VAL A 136 -0.28 -4.81 13.09
CA VAL A 136 -0.33 -3.54 12.35
C VAL A 136 -1.69 -3.40 11.67
N ALA A 137 -2.14 -4.46 11.00
CA ALA A 137 -3.45 -4.51 10.36
C ALA A 137 -4.60 -4.24 11.35
N LEU A 138 -4.52 -4.81 12.55
CA LEU A 138 -5.52 -4.58 13.60
C LEU A 138 -5.55 -3.13 14.08
N LYS A 139 -4.39 -2.50 14.29
CA LYS A 139 -4.32 -1.07 14.66
C LYS A 139 -4.98 -0.20 13.61
N GLU A 140 -4.69 -0.46 12.34
CA GLU A 140 -5.25 0.27 11.22
C GLU A 140 -6.76 0.07 11.10
N LEU A 141 -7.22 -1.18 11.22
CA LEU A 141 -8.65 -1.52 11.22
C LEU A 141 -9.39 -0.82 12.37
N MET A 142 -8.80 -0.77 13.58
CA MET A 142 -9.37 -0.05 14.71
C MET A 142 -9.48 1.45 14.47
N ALA A 143 -8.47 2.06 13.87
CA ALA A 143 -8.51 3.48 13.51
C ALA A 143 -9.63 3.76 12.50
N TYR A 144 -9.73 2.97 11.43
CA TYR A 144 -10.80 3.14 10.44
C TYR A 144 -12.19 2.87 11.00
N SER A 145 -12.33 1.94 11.93
CA SER A 145 -13.60 1.70 12.62
C SER A 145 -14.06 2.93 13.41
N LYS A 146 -13.13 3.59 14.12
CA LYS A 146 -13.42 4.86 14.79
C LYS A 146 -13.73 5.99 13.80
N ILE A 147 -12.99 6.08 12.69
CA ILE A 147 -13.24 7.06 11.61
C ILE A 147 -14.63 6.88 11.00
N TYR A 148 -15.07 5.62 10.84
CA TYR A 148 -16.41 5.30 10.38
C TYR A 148 -17.47 5.75 11.39
N ILE A 149 -17.30 5.41 12.67
CA ILE A 149 -18.25 5.78 13.74
C ILE A 149 -18.34 7.30 13.91
N ALA A 150 -17.21 8.01 13.82
CA ALA A 150 -17.16 9.46 13.92
C ALA A 150 -17.91 10.16 12.78
N ASN A 151 -18.13 9.47 11.64
CA ASN A 151 -18.93 9.93 10.51
C ASN A 151 -18.57 11.36 10.06
N PHE A 152 -17.27 11.65 9.94
CA PHE A 152 -16.81 12.98 9.53
C PHE A 152 -17.36 13.41 8.18
N ASP A 153 -17.68 14.69 8.06
CA ASP A 153 -18.07 15.30 6.79
C ASP A 153 -16.91 15.34 5.77
N ALA A 154 -17.21 15.81 4.56
CA ALA A 154 -16.28 15.81 3.43
C ALA A 154 -15.08 16.77 3.60
N THR A 155 -15.05 17.63 4.63
CA THR A 155 -13.91 18.52 4.91
C THR A 155 -12.75 17.79 5.58
N VAL A 156 -13.00 16.64 6.21
CA VAL A 156 -11.96 15.81 6.84
C VAL A 156 -11.39 14.87 5.78
N LEU A 157 -10.21 15.24 5.27
CA LEU A 157 -9.57 14.59 4.13
C LEU A 157 -8.71 13.41 4.58
N THR A 158 -9.32 12.24 4.63
CA THR A 158 -8.65 10.98 4.95
C THR A 158 -9.27 9.82 4.16
N SER A 159 -8.52 8.73 4.00
CA SER A 159 -9.05 7.48 3.44
C SER A 159 -10.16 6.90 4.32
N ARG A 160 -11.03 6.10 3.72
CA ARG A 160 -12.05 5.31 4.45
C ARG A 160 -11.83 3.83 4.17
N LEU A 161 -12.25 2.98 5.09
CA LEU A 161 -12.28 1.54 4.89
C LEU A 161 -13.57 1.15 4.16
N ASP A 162 -13.41 0.64 2.95
CA ASP A 162 -14.49 0.20 2.06
C ASP A 162 -14.92 -1.25 2.33
N GLY A 163 -14.03 -2.05 2.94
CA GLY A 163 -14.24 -3.45 3.27
C GLY A 163 -12.94 -4.20 3.58
N LEU A 164 -13.10 -5.50 3.84
CA LEU A 164 -12.03 -6.45 4.11
C LEU A 164 -11.99 -7.51 3.00
N VAL A 165 -10.82 -8.07 2.73
CA VAL A 165 -10.68 -9.26 1.87
C VAL A 165 -10.33 -10.46 2.73
N HIS A 166 -11.20 -11.46 2.76
CA HIS A 166 -10.96 -12.72 3.47
C HIS A 166 -10.94 -13.89 2.49
N ASP A 167 -10.02 -14.84 2.69
CA ASP A 167 -10.09 -16.12 1.98
C ASP A 167 -11.08 -17.10 2.63
N ASP A 168 -11.22 -18.28 2.02
CA ASP A 168 -12.09 -19.36 2.50
C ASP A 168 -11.75 -19.86 3.92
N GLU A 169 -10.52 -19.64 4.38
CA GLU A 169 -10.06 -20.02 5.72
C GLU A 169 -10.36 -18.93 6.77
N GLY A 170 -10.92 -17.80 6.35
CA GLY A 170 -11.18 -16.63 7.20
C GLY A 170 -9.92 -15.81 7.50
N THR A 171 -8.81 -16.05 6.80
CA THR A 171 -7.60 -15.23 6.89
C THR A 171 -7.86 -13.90 6.21
N THR A 172 -7.60 -12.79 6.91
CA THR A 172 -7.70 -11.45 6.30
C THR A 172 -6.49 -11.21 5.40
N ILE A 173 -6.72 -11.20 4.09
CA ILE A 173 -5.71 -10.95 3.06
C ILE A 173 -5.34 -9.48 2.96
N GLY A 174 -6.32 -8.57 3.10
CA GLY A 174 -6.08 -7.15 2.93
C GLY A 174 -7.22 -6.25 3.36
N LEU A 175 -6.91 -4.97 3.49
CA LEU A 175 -7.87 -3.89 3.71
C LEU A 175 -8.17 -3.20 2.38
N LEU A 176 -9.45 -2.94 2.10
CA LEU A 176 -9.88 -2.16 0.94
C LEU A 176 -10.13 -0.73 1.40
N LEU A 177 -9.29 0.21 0.98
CA LEU A 177 -9.38 1.61 1.34
C LEU A 177 -9.91 2.43 0.17
N SER A 178 -10.48 3.60 0.46
CA SER A 178 -10.85 4.56 -0.58
C SER A 178 -9.63 4.88 -1.45
N TYR A 179 -9.78 4.75 -2.77
CA TYR A 179 -8.70 5.02 -3.69
C TYR A 179 -8.48 6.54 -3.86
N ILE A 180 -7.45 7.07 -3.22
CA ILE A 180 -7.04 8.47 -3.31
C ILE A 180 -5.93 8.57 -4.39
N ASN A 181 -6.36 8.47 -5.64
CA ASN A 181 -5.54 8.65 -6.85
C ASN A 181 -4.18 7.91 -6.87
N ARG A 182 -3.24 8.32 -7.74
CA ARG A 182 -2.08 7.53 -8.18
C ARG A 182 -1.17 7.12 -7.01
N PRO A 183 -0.86 5.81 -6.86
CA PRO A 183 0.15 5.33 -5.93
C PRO A 183 1.47 6.09 -6.10
N GLY A 184 2.13 6.43 -4.99
CA GLY A 184 3.39 7.16 -5.00
C GLY A 184 3.26 8.69 -5.12
N PHE A 185 2.05 9.25 -5.23
CA PHE A 185 1.83 10.72 -5.17
C PHE A 185 1.79 11.23 -3.72
N THR A 186 2.87 10.97 -2.97
CA THR A 186 3.00 11.51 -1.61
C THR A 186 3.55 12.94 -1.65
N LEU A 187 3.34 13.68 -0.56
CA LEU A 187 3.91 15.00 -0.36
C LEU A 187 5.45 14.97 -0.33
N GLU A 188 6.02 13.86 0.14
CA GLU A 188 7.46 13.58 0.10
C GLU A 188 7.98 13.39 -1.33
N PHE A 189 7.36 12.50 -2.11
CA PHE A 189 7.84 12.13 -3.44
C PHE A 189 7.73 13.26 -4.47
N ASN A 190 6.69 14.10 -4.36
CA ASN A 190 6.52 15.23 -5.27
C ASN A 190 7.46 16.42 -4.99
N GLY A 191 8.26 16.34 -3.93
CA GLY A 191 9.02 17.47 -3.42
C GLY A 191 8.06 18.59 -3.03
N GLY A 192 7.26 18.41 -1.99
CA GLY A 192 6.34 19.46 -1.50
C GLY A 192 7.03 20.80 -1.21
N HIS A 193 8.34 20.75 -0.92
CA HIS A 193 9.25 21.89 -0.75
C HIS A 193 9.78 22.51 -2.06
N HIS A 194 9.43 21.97 -3.23
CA HIS A 194 9.83 22.51 -4.52
C HIS A 194 9.15 23.88 -4.76
N PRO A 195 9.86 24.90 -5.28
CA PRO A 195 9.30 26.25 -5.46
C PRO A 195 8.00 26.32 -6.25
N LYS A 196 7.81 25.39 -7.20
CA LYS A 196 6.56 25.25 -8.00
C LYS A 196 5.28 25.12 -7.17
N TYR A 197 5.37 24.66 -5.92
CA TYR A 197 4.22 24.42 -5.04
C TYR A 197 4.10 25.44 -3.92
N SER A 198 4.85 26.54 -3.95
CA SER A 198 4.86 27.56 -2.87
C SER A 198 3.45 27.99 -2.45
N GLU A 199 2.57 28.24 -3.41
CA GLU A 199 1.18 28.67 -3.18
C GLU A 199 0.29 27.56 -2.59
N SER A 200 0.64 26.28 -2.80
CA SER A 200 -0.15 25.13 -2.33
C SER A 200 0.22 24.67 -0.92
N ARG A 201 1.42 24.97 -0.43
CA ARG A 201 1.92 24.50 0.87
C ARG A 201 1.03 24.89 2.04
N GLN A 202 0.57 26.14 2.06
CA GLN A 202 -0.32 26.62 3.12
C GLN A 202 -1.67 25.90 3.08
N LYS A 203 -2.20 25.64 1.88
CA LYS A 203 -3.43 24.86 1.70
C LYS A 203 -3.26 23.44 2.27
N TRP A 204 -2.19 22.75 1.89
CA TRP A 204 -1.91 21.38 2.38
C TRP A 204 -1.74 21.34 3.89
N PHE A 205 -0.94 22.26 4.45
CA PHE A 205 -0.75 22.33 5.90
C PHE A 205 -2.07 22.56 6.64
N ASN A 206 -2.94 23.43 6.14
CA ASN A 206 -4.26 23.68 6.72
C ASN A 206 -5.15 22.43 6.64
N GLN A 207 -5.16 21.71 5.52
CA GLN A 207 -5.95 20.49 5.33
C GLN A 207 -5.49 19.35 6.25
N ILE A 208 -4.19 19.15 6.40
CA ILE A 208 -3.60 18.15 7.30
C ILE A 208 -3.93 18.52 8.75
N SER A 209 -3.74 19.79 9.14
CA SER A 209 -4.03 20.27 10.49
C SER A 209 -5.50 20.13 10.85
N HIS A 210 -6.40 20.51 9.92
CA HIS A 210 -7.85 20.36 10.09
C HIS A 210 -8.24 18.90 10.27
N THR A 211 -7.71 18.00 9.43
CA THR A 211 -7.96 16.57 9.53
C THR A 211 -7.51 16.01 10.87
N LEU A 212 -6.29 16.34 11.32
CA LEU A 212 -5.76 15.92 12.62
C LEU A 212 -6.60 16.42 13.80
N GLN A 213 -7.04 17.69 13.76
CA GLN A 213 -7.90 18.23 14.81
C GLN A 213 -9.19 17.40 14.98
N HIS A 214 -9.83 17.04 13.88
CA HIS A 214 -11.05 16.22 13.89
C HIS A 214 -10.80 14.78 14.38
N LEU A 215 -9.70 14.17 13.94
CA LEU A 215 -9.27 12.84 14.39
C LEU A 215 -9.02 12.82 15.91
N HIS A 216 -8.23 13.77 16.40
CA HIS A 216 -7.85 13.87 17.81
C HIS A 216 -9.05 14.18 18.71
N ALA A 217 -10.00 15.00 18.26
CA ALA A 217 -11.25 15.24 18.98
C ALA A 217 -12.07 13.96 19.23
N HIS A 218 -11.85 12.91 18.43
CA HIS A 218 -12.51 11.60 18.55
C HIS A 218 -11.59 10.50 19.10
N ASN A 219 -10.45 10.87 19.69
CA ASN A 219 -9.44 9.92 20.19
C ASN A 219 -8.96 8.93 19.11
N ILE A 220 -8.79 9.42 17.89
CA ILE A 220 -8.21 8.71 16.75
C ILE A 220 -6.80 9.24 16.58
N VAL A 221 -5.82 8.35 16.69
CA VAL A 221 -4.40 8.66 16.52
C VAL A 221 -4.00 8.28 15.09
N TRP A 222 -3.27 9.15 14.39
CA TRP A 222 -2.70 8.86 13.08
C TRP A 222 -1.54 7.86 13.22
N GLY A 223 -0.61 8.16 14.13
CA GLY A 223 0.37 7.20 14.65
C GLY A 223 1.66 7.04 13.86
N ASP A 224 1.76 7.66 12.67
CA ASP A 224 2.99 7.80 11.88
C ASP A 224 2.92 9.08 11.02
N ALA A 225 2.70 10.22 11.68
CA ALA A 225 2.56 11.52 11.02
C ALA A 225 3.86 11.94 10.30
N LYS A 226 3.84 11.90 8.96
CA LYS A 226 4.99 12.27 8.10
C LYS A 226 4.56 12.65 6.68
N PRO A 227 5.40 13.38 5.92
CA PRO A 227 5.15 13.71 4.51
C PRO A 227 4.83 12.50 3.61
N GLY A 228 5.48 11.37 3.85
CA GLY A 228 5.25 10.12 3.09
C GLY A 228 3.85 9.51 3.28
N ASN A 229 3.13 9.88 4.34
CA ASN A 229 1.77 9.40 4.63
C ASN A 229 0.69 10.44 4.27
N VAL A 230 1.04 11.47 3.49
CA VAL A 230 0.10 12.45 2.93
C VAL A 230 0.03 12.28 1.43
N LEU A 231 -1.16 11.95 0.91
CA LEU A 231 -1.41 11.84 -0.52
C LEU A 231 -2.00 13.14 -1.09
N LEU A 232 -1.61 13.47 -2.32
CA LEU A 232 -2.20 14.57 -3.08
C LEU A 232 -3.15 14.04 -4.15
N ASP A 233 -4.41 14.49 -4.10
CA ASP A 233 -5.39 14.15 -5.13
C ASP A 233 -5.21 15.01 -6.42
N PRO A 234 -5.95 14.75 -7.52
CA PRO A 234 -5.87 15.55 -8.74
C PRO A 234 -6.22 17.03 -8.57
N ASN A 235 -6.97 17.39 -7.53
CA ASN A 235 -7.34 18.77 -7.21
C ASN A 235 -6.27 19.47 -6.35
N GLY A 236 -5.18 18.76 -6.03
CA GLY A 236 -4.13 19.23 -5.15
C GLY A 236 -4.60 19.37 -3.71
N ASP A 237 -5.54 18.52 -3.27
CA ASP A 237 -5.97 18.41 -1.88
C ASP A 237 -5.14 17.35 -1.15
N ALA A 238 -4.75 17.64 0.10
CA ALA A 238 -3.90 16.78 0.93
C ALA A 238 -4.75 15.86 1.82
N TYR A 239 -4.59 14.55 1.60
CA TYR A 239 -5.26 13.51 2.36
C TYR A 239 -4.30 12.82 3.34
N VAL A 240 -4.73 12.69 4.59
CA VAL A 240 -4.04 11.91 5.62
C VAL A 240 -4.38 10.43 5.44
N VAL A 241 -3.36 9.58 5.27
CA VAL A 241 -3.52 8.14 5.09
C VAL A 241 -2.56 7.34 5.98
N ASP A 242 -2.71 6.01 5.96
CA ASP A 242 -1.90 5.05 6.72
C ASP A 242 -2.00 5.19 8.24
N PHE A 243 -2.92 4.41 8.82
CA PHE A 243 -3.17 4.35 10.27
C PHE A 243 -2.62 3.07 10.91
N GLY A 244 -1.73 2.33 10.21
CA GLY A 244 -1.04 1.16 10.79
C GLY A 244 -0.08 1.54 11.92
N GLY A 245 0.26 2.83 11.99
CA GLY A 245 1.26 3.38 12.87
C GLY A 245 2.67 2.95 12.46
N GLY A 246 3.65 3.47 13.18
CA GLY A 246 5.04 3.25 12.84
C GLY A 246 5.93 4.11 13.70
N TYR A 247 7.22 4.05 13.41
CA TYR A 247 8.17 5.01 13.94
C TYR A 247 9.10 5.41 12.81
N THR A 248 9.02 6.67 12.41
CA THR A 248 9.91 7.26 11.43
C THR A 248 10.92 8.15 12.17
N PRO A 249 12.21 7.74 12.26
CA PRO A 249 13.24 8.55 12.91
C PRO A 249 13.29 9.97 12.32
N GLY A 250 13.37 10.98 13.18
CA GLY A 250 13.44 12.39 12.79
C GLY A 250 12.08 13.07 12.56
N CYS A 251 10.98 12.32 12.46
CA CYS A 251 9.63 12.90 12.40
C CYS A 251 9.03 13.10 13.80
N VAL A 252 9.23 12.12 14.69
CA VAL A 252 8.65 12.05 16.03
C VAL A 252 9.70 11.44 16.98
N GLU A 253 9.66 11.80 18.26
CA GLU A 253 10.40 11.11 19.33
C GLU A 253 9.87 9.69 19.53
N LYS A 254 10.76 8.73 19.76
CA LYS A 254 10.41 7.32 19.81
C LYS A 254 9.38 7.00 20.89
N GLU A 255 9.46 7.71 22.01
CA GLU A 255 8.60 7.59 23.18
C GLU A 255 7.19 8.11 22.92
N MET A 256 7.03 8.99 21.93
CA MET A 256 5.79 9.67 21.58
C MET A 256 5.08 9.02 20.38
N ALA A 257 5.73 8.06 19.72
CA ALA A 257 5.19 7.35 18.56
C ALA A 257 3.86 6.66 18.89
N GLY A 258 2.86 6.80 18.02
CA GLY A 258 1.54 6.23 18.25
C GLY A 258 0.70 6.96 19.31
N THR A 259 0.97 8.24 19.57
CA THR A 259 0.18 9.08 20.48
C THR A 259 -0.29 10.37 19.79
N ILE A 260 -1.33 11.02 20.33
CA ILE A 260 -1.79 12.35 19.86
C ILE A 260 -0.65 13.37 19.90
N ALA A 261 0.16 13.35 20.96
CA ALA A 261 1.29 14.26 21.09
C ALA A 261 2.38 13.98 20.03
N GLY A 262 2.59 12.70 19.69
CA GLY A 262 3.45 12.31 18.57
C GLY A 262 2.93 12.78 17.21
N ASP A 263 1.61 12.72 16.97
CA ASP A 263 1.00 13.26 15.75
C ASP A 263 1.22 14.78 15.62
N LEU A 264 1.10 15.53 16.72
CA LEU A 264 1.36 16.98 16.74
C LEU A 264 2.84 17.29 16.47
N GLN A 265 3.75 16.49 17.00
CA GLN A 265 5.18 16.61 16.68
C GLN A 265 5.46 16.31 15.20
N GLY A 266 4.83 15.26 14.65
CA GLY A 266 4.92 14.94 13.23
C GLY A 266 4.32 16.04 12.34
N LEU A 267 3.22 16.67 12.75
CA LEU A 267 2.65 17.83 12.06
C LEU A 267 3.64 19.01 12.02
N GLU A 268 4.35 19.28 13.10
CA GLU A 268 5.40 20.31 13.12
C GLU A 268 6.58 19.93 12.22
N SER A 269 6.93 18.66 12.14
CA SER A 269 7.95 18.18 11.19
C SER A 269 7.50 18.34 9.73
N ILE A 270 6.22 18.10 9.43
CA ILE A 270 5.62 18.39 8.11
C ILE A 270 5.64 19.90 7.81
N ARG A 271 5.34 20.74 8.80
CA ARG A 271 5.42 22.20 8.67
C ARG A 271 6.82 22.63 8.24
N ARG A 272 7.85 22.19 8.97
CA ARG A 272 9.25 22.48 8.64
C ARG A 272 9.58 22.00 7.23
N TYR A 273 9.24 20.76 6.88
CA TYR A 273 9.44 20.23 5.53
C TYR A 273 8.80 21.09 4.42
N LEU A 274 7.65 21.73 4.68
CA LEU A 274 6.97 22.54 3.68
C LEU A 274 7.57 23.95 3.54
N PHE A 275 8.03 24.56 4.64
CA PHE A 275 8.33 25.99 4.68
C PHE A 275 9.81 26.35 4.89
N GLU A 276 10.66 25.38 5.26
CA GLU A 276 12.10 25.53 5.48
C GLU A 276 12.89 24.76 4.42
#